data_AF-A0A7V9MA81-F1
#
_entry.id   AF-A0A7V9MA81-F1
#
_cell.length_a   1.000
_cell.length_b   1.000
_cell.length_c   1.000
_cell.angle_alpha   90.00
_cell.angle_beta   90.00
_cell.angle_gamma   90.00
#
_symmetry.space_group_name_H-M   'P 1'
#
loop_
_entity.id
_entity.type
_entity.pdbx_description
1 polymer ?
#
loop_
_entity_poly.entity_id
_entity_poly.type
_entity_poly.pdbx_seq_one_letter_code
_entity_poly.pdbx_strand_id
1 'polypeptide(L)'
;MMHAVESEERTDAPRPVVETSVEGGRRLASAYWREVERTTRGLVRVRHAPEGPALRALGTSLIKFGPPHIQAAEHRVSCRYPIEGGLLARRPGGSITFAQDGSVLISSISGFHPRLATLPVLYAHVQARIHAVVSRRYFARLVREGAT
;
A
#
# COMPACT_ATOMS: atom_id res chain seq x y z
N MET A 1 15.35 18.94 9.42
CA MET A 1 14.28 18.13 10.05
C MET A 1 13.65 17.28 8.93
N MET A 2 13.62 15.95 9.04
CA MET A 2 13.01 15.12 7.99
C MET A 2 11.51 14.97 8.25
N HIS A 3 10.71 15.55 7.36
CA HIS A 3 9.25 15.52 7.38
C HIS A 3 8.72 14.09 7.19
N ALA A 4 7.49 13.86 7.66
CA ALA A 4 6.79 12.62 7.34
C ALA A 4 6.58 12.52 5.82
N VAL A 5 6.69 11.30 5.30
CA VAL A 5 6.32 11.01 3.91
C VAL A 5 4.81 10.91 3.85
N GLU A 6 4.24 11.77 3.02
CA GLU A 6 2.86 11.75 2.57
C GLU A 6 2.89 11.42 1.08
N SER A 7 2.04 10.50 0.64
CA SER A 7 1.87 10.15 -0.76
C SER A 7 0.46 9.66 -0.96
N GLU A 8 -0.20 10.16 -2.00
CA GLU A 8 -1.52 9.71 -2.38
C GLU A 8 -1.57 9.61 -3.90
N GLU A 9 -2.04 8.46 -4.36
CA GLU A 9 -2.27 8.17 -5.77
C GLU A 9 -3.75 7.83 -5.94
N ARG A 10 -4.36 8.39 -6.97
CA ARG A 10 -5.77 8.15 -7.28
C ARG A 10 -5.97 7.91 -8.77
N THR A 11 -7.00 7.15 -9.11
CA THR A 11 -7.45 7.01 -10.50
C THR A 11 -8.92 6.68 -10.57
N ASP A 12 -9.58 7.16 -11.62
CA ASP A 12 -10.93 6.74 -11.96
C ASP A 12 -10.95 5.33 -12.55
N ALA A 13 -11.95 4.55 -12.17
CA ALA A 13 -12.37 3.34 -12.84
C ALA A 13 -13.71 3.59 -13.56
N PRO A 14 -14.06 2.80 -14.60
CA PRO A 14 -15.36 2.92 -15.27
C PRO A 14 -16.56 2.64 -14.36
N ARG A 15 -16.35 1.84 -13.31
CA ARG A 15 -17.34 1.43 -12.30
C ARG A 15 -16.61 0.99 -11.03
N PRO A 16 -17.31 0.88 -9.89
CA PRO A 16 -16.78 0.18 -8.71
C PRO A 16 -16.22 -1.21 -9.10
N VAL A 17 -15.01 -1.52 -8.65
CA VAL A 17 -14.27 -2.76 -9.00
C VAL A 17 -14.23 -3.76 -7.84
N VAL A 18 -14.57 -3.31 -6.64
CA VAL A 18 -14.85 -4.15 -5.48
C VAL A 18 -16.20 -3.76 -4.88
N GLU A 19 -16.85 -4.71 -4.21
CA GLU A 19 -18.03 -4.42 -3.39
C GLU A 19 -17.67 -3.52 -2.21
N THR A 20 -18.62 -2.69 -1.76
CA THR A 20 -18.48 -1.92 -0.52
C THR A 20 -18.67 -2.82 0.70
N SER A 21 -17.72 -3.72 0.95
CA SER A 21 -17.79 -4.72 2.00
C SER A 21 -16.43 -4.94 2.65
N VAL A 22 -16.40 -5.64 3.80
CA VAL A 22 -15.14 -6.04 4.43
C VAL A 22 -14.27 -6.85 3.47
N GLU A 23 -14.90 -7.72 2.66
CA GLU A 23 -14.20 -8.54 1.68
C GLU A 23 -13.66 -7.72 0.52
N GLY A 24 -14.41 -6.71 0.06
CA GLY A 24 -13.90 -5.73 -0.90
C GLY A 24 -12.65 -5.01 -0.40
N GLY A 25 -12.64 -4.61 0.88
CA GLY A 25 -11.47 -4.01 1.54
C GLY A 25 -10.26 -4.95 1.57
N ARG A 26 -10.47 -6.23 1.88
CA ARG A 26 -9.40 -7.24 1.81
C ARG A 26 -8.89 -7.41 0.39
N ARG A 27 -9.79 -7.46 -0.61
CA ARG A 27 -9.43 -7.58 -2.02
C ARG A 27 -8.55 -6.43 -2.50
N LEU A 28 -8.85 -5.18 -2.11
CA LEU A 28 -8.01 -4.02 -2.40
C LEU A 28 -6.58 -4.21 -1.89
N ALA A 29 -6.45 -4.58 -0.61
CA ALA A 29 -5.15 -4.81 0.02
C ALA A 29 -4.37 -5.96 -0.63
N SER A 30 -5.02 -7.13 -0.78
CA SER A 30 -4.39 -8.30 -1.39
C SER A 30 -3.95 -8.05 -2.83
N ALA A 31 -4.70 -7.26 -3.59
CA ALA A 31 -4.30 -6.88 -4.95
C ALA A 31 -3.04 -6.01 -4.96
N TYR A 32 -2.94 -5.03 -4.05
CA TYR A 32 -1.74 -4.21 -3.92
C TYR A 32 -0.52 -5.05 -3.50
N TRP A 33 -0.66 -5.93 -2.51
CA TRP A 33 0.43 -6.82 -2.07
C TRP A 33 0.94 -7.70 -3.20
N ARG A 34 0.04 -8.30 -3.99
CA ARG A 34 0.44 -9.06 -5.18
C ARG A 34 1.18 -8.20 -6.20
N GLU A 35 0.76 -6.95 -6.41
CA GLU A 35 1.45 -6.08 -7.38
C GLU A 35 2.82 -5.63 -6.89
N VAL A 36 3.05 -5.45 -5.59
CA VAL A 36 4.39 -5.24 -5.02
C VAL A 36 5.31 -6.40 -5.36
N GLU A 37 4.87 -7.64 -5.11
CA GLU A 37 5.67 -8.83 -5.42
C GLU A 37 5.94 -8.96 -6.92
N ARG A 38 4.92 -8.75 -7.77
CA ARG A 38 5.06 -8.82 -9.24
C ARG A 38 6.01 -7.75 -9.77
N THR A 39 5.85 -6.51 -9.33
CA THR A 39 6.66 -5.37 -9.81
C THR A 39 8.12 -5.53 -9.41
N THR A 40 8.37 -6.06 -8.20
CA THR A 40 9.73 -6.35 -7.72
C THR A 40 10.26 -7.72 -8.16
N ARG A 41 9.52 -8.44 -9.00
CA ARG A 41 9.85 -9.80 -9.47
C ARG A 41 10.21 -10.76 -8.32
N GLY A 42 9.52 -10.61 -7.19
CA GLY A 42 9.70 -11.43 -5.99
C GLY A 42 10.93 -11.08 -5.13
N LEU A 43 11.67 -10.00 -5.46
CA LEU A 43 12.74 -9.46 -4.59
C LEU A 43 12.16 -8.96 -3.26
N VAL A 44 11.00 -8.30 -3.32
CA VAL A 44 10.19 -7.99 -2.15
C VAL A 44 9.03 -8.96 -2.11
N ARG A 45 8.87 -9.65 -0.98
CA ARG A 45 7.78 -10.59 -0.71
C ARG A 45 6.95 -10.12 0.46
N VAL A 46 5.66 -10.40 0.43
CA VAL A 46 4.74 -10.13 1.53
C VAL A 46 4.64 -11.40 2.38
N ARG A 47 5.01 -11.30 3.66
CA ARG A 47 4.71 -12.32 4.65
C ARG A 47 3.44 -11.92 5.38
N HIS A 48 2.40 -12.76 5.30
CA HIS A 48 1.17 -12.58 6.07
C HIS A 48 1.27 -13.30 7.41
N ALA A 49 0.77 -12.66 8.46
CA ALA A 49 0.68 -13.22 9.81
C ALA A 49 -0.47 -12.53 10.57
N PRO A 50 -0.95 -13.10 11.70
CA PRO A 50 -2.04 -12.52 12.49
C PRO A 50 -1.77 -11.08 12.95
N GLU A 51 -0.52 -10.75 13.26
CA GLU A 51 -0.07 -9.42 13.65
C GLU A 51 -0.13 -8.39 12.50
N GLY A 52 -0.25 -8.85 11.25
CA GLY A 52 -0.24 -8.00 10.07
C GLY A 52 0.78 -8.45 9.02
N PRO A 53 0.72 -7.86 7.81
CA PRO A 53 1.68 -8.18 6.75
C PRO A 53 3.05 -7.53 7.02
N ALA A 54 4.11 -8.15 6.48
CA ALA A 54 5.43 -7.54 6.42
C ALA A 54 6.01 -7.64 5.01
N LEU A 55 6.55 -6.54 4.50
CA LEU A 55 7.37 -6.55 3.28
C LEU A 55 8.77 -7.01 3.65
N ARG A 56 9.23 -8.07 3.00
CA ARG A 56 10.53 -8.69 3.26
C ARG A 56 11.38 -8.74 2.00
N ALA A 57 12.67 -8.53 2.15
CA ALA A 57 13.67 -8.78 1.11
C ALA A 57 14.91 -9.38 1.78
N LEU A 58 15.59 -10.32 1.12
CA LEU A 58 16.83 -10.95 1.64
C LEU A 58 16.71 -11.45 3.09
N GLY A 59 15.55 -12.01 3.46
CA GLY A 59 15.32 -12.53 4.82
C GLY A 59 15.04 -11.48 5.90
N THR A 60 15.07 -10.17 5.61
CA THR A 60 14.76 -9.12 6.59
C THR A 60 13.42 -8.44 6.31
N SER A 61 12.76 -7.91 7.35
CA SER A 61 11.54 -7.09 7.18
C SER A 61 11.92 -5.64 6.89
N LEU A 62 11.64 -5.21 5.66
CA LEU A 62 11.81 -3.84 5.21
C LEU A 62 10.81 -2.91 5.92
N ILE A 63 9.54 -3.29 5.89
CA ILE A 63 8.44 -2.59 6.56
C ILE A 63 7.55 -3.64 7.22
N LYS A 64 7.18 -3.41 8.47
CA LYS A 64 6.21 -4.18 9.24
C LYS A 64 4.93 -3.36 9.36
N PHE A 65 3.80 -4.01 9.15
CA PHE A 65 2.49 -3.43 9.35
C PHE A 65 1.75 -4.16 10.46
N GLY A 66 0.88 -3.44 11.15
CA GLY A 66 -0.07 -4.03 12.09
C GLY A 66 -1.28 -4.65 11.40
N PRO A 67 -2.29 -5.08 12.16
CA PRO A 67 -3.49 -5.69 11.60
C PRO A 67 -4.29 -4.69 10.74
N PRO A 68 -5.02 -5.18 9.72
CA PRO A 68 -5.85 -4.33 8.88
C PRO A 68 -7.03 -3.75 9.66
N HIS A 69 -7.26 -2.45 9.48
CA HIS A 69 -8.50 -1.78 9.85
C HIS A 69 -9.31 -1.55 8.57
N ILE A 70 -10.44 -2.25 8.44
CA ILE A 70 -11.31 -2.16 7.27
C ILE A 70 -12.56 -1.38 7.64
N GLN A 71 -12.91 -0.41 6.80
CA GLN A 71 -14.14 0.37 6.92
C GLN A 71 -14.90 0.27 5.61
N ALA A 72 -16.18 -0.08 5.69
CA ALA A 72 -17.10 -0.12 4.56
C ALA A 72 -18.36 0.65 4.95
N ALA A 73 -18.71 1.68 4.18
CA ALA A 73 -19.86 2.53 4.42
C ALA A 73 -20.40 3.04 3.08
N GLU A 74 -21.69 2.86 2.83
CA GLU A 74 -22.41 3.31 1.63
C GLU A 74 -21.66 3.01 0.31
N HIS A 75 -20.93 3.99 -0.21
CA HIS A 75 -20.19 3.92 -1.48
C HIS A 75 -18.67 3.85 -1.31
N ARG A 76 -18.18 3.76 -0.07
CA ARG A 76 -16.76 3.79 0.24
C ARG A 76 -16.32 2.55 1.02
N VAL A 77 -15.25 1.93 0.54
CA VAL A 77 -14.56 0.87 1.25
C VAL A 77 -13.08 1.20 1.34
N SER A 78 -12.47 0.93 2.49
CA SER A 78 -11.03 1.14 2.70
C SER A 78 -10.43 0.06 3.59
N CYS A 79 -9.17 -0.25 3.34
CA CYS A 79 -8.34 -1.12 4.16
C CYS A 79 -7.06 -0.37 4.52
N ARG A 80 -6.87 -0.13 5.81
CA ARG A 80 -5.76 0.64 6.36
C ARG A 80 -4.86 -0.26 7.21
N TYR A 81 -3.56 -0.15 7.00
CA TYR A 81 -2.55 -0.83 7.80
C TYR A 81 -1.66 0.19 8.52
N PRO A 82 -1.55 0.16 9.86
CA PRO A 82 -0.59 0.99 10.57
C PRO A 82 0.84 0.51 10.27
N ILE A 83 1.79 1.44 10.20
CA ILE A 83 3.21 1.09 10.01
C ILE A 83 3.87 0.96 11.38
N GLU A 84 4.28 -0.26 11.71
CA GLU A 84 4.82 -0.61 13.03
C GLU A 84 6.34 -0.61 13.08
N GLY A 85 7.02 -0.53 11.94
CA GLY A 85 8.48 -0.43 11.89
C GLY A 85 9.09 -1.19 10.72
N GLY A 86 10.24 -1.81 10.94
CA GLY A 86 11.04 -2.47 9.91
C GLY A 86 12.33 -1.71 9.60
N LEU A 87 13.20 -2.30 8.80
CA LEU A 87 14.52 -1.73 8.47
C LEU A 87 14.42 -0.34 7.83
N LEU A 88 13.38 -0.11 7.03
CA LEU A 88 13.16 1.15 6.32
C LEU A 88 12.41 2.20 7.15
N ALA A 89 11.86 1.84 8.32
CA ALA A 89 11.17 2.76 9.21
C ALA A 89 12.14 3.28 10.29
N ARG A 90 12.25 4.61 10.41
CA ARG A 90 13.04 5.26 11.47
C ARG A 90 12.41 5.02 12.84
N ARG A 91 11.08 5.08 12.89
CA ARG A 91 10.25 4.80 14.06
C ARG A 91 8.87 4.28 13.61
N PRO A 92 8.13 3.57 14.47
CA PRO A 92 6.71 3.30 14.22
C PRO A 92 5.94 4.61 14.00
N GLY A 93 4.95 4.57 13.11
CA GLY A 93 4.13 5.73 12.80
C GLY A 93 3.65 5.77 11.35
N GLY A 94 2.47 6.33 11.18
CA GLY A 94 1.80 6.43 9.89
C GLY A 94 1.04 5.18 9.50
N SER A 95 0.58 5.15 8.26
CA SER A 95 -0.22 4.07 7.70
C SER A 95 -0.15 4.05 6.19
N ILE A 96 -0.43 2.88 5.62
CA ILE A 96 -0.81 2.73 4.21
C ILE A 96 -2.30 2.40 4.13
N THR A 97 -3.01 3.02 3.19
CA THR A 97 -4.44 2.84 2.98
C THR A 97 -4.72 2.52 1.52
N PHE A 98 -5.62 1.57 1.28
CA PHE A 98 -6.18 1.26 -0.02
C PHE A 98 -7.68 1.47 0.05
N ALA A 99 -8.24 2.27 -0.84
CA ALA A 99 -9.66 2.59 -0.81
C ALA A 99 -10.29 2.63 -2.19
N GLN A 100 -11.60 2.49 -2.19
CA GLN A 100 -12.49 2.80 -3.30
C GLN A 100 -13.57 3.73 -2.75
N ASP A 101 -13.82 4.84 -3.44
CA ASP A 101 -14.88 5.80 -3.17
C ASP A 101 -15.69 5.99 -4.44
N GLY A 102 -16.87 5.36 -4.51
CA GLY A 102 -17.58 5.16 -5.77
C GLY A 102 -16.72 4.40 -6.77
N SER A 103 -16.39 5.04 -7.89
CA SER A 103 -15.49 4.50 -8.92
C SER A 103 -14.05 5.01 -8.82
N VAL A 104 -13.72 5.83 -7.82
CA VAL A 104 -12.36 6.35 -7.62
C VAL A 104 -11.57 5.38 -6.76
N LEU A 105 -10.43 4.93 -7.27
CA LEU A 105 -9.47 4.10 -6.53
C LEU A 105 -8.40 4.98 -5.91
N ILE A 106 -8.02 4.67 -4.67
CA ILE A 106 -7.08 5.45 -3.88
C ILE A 106 -6.05 4.51 -3.25
N SER A 107 -4.78 4.89 -3.31
CA SER A 107 -3.71 4.31 -2.50
C SER A 107 -2.94 5.45 -1.84
N SER A 108 -2.80 5.42 -0.52
CA SER A 108 -2.11 6.48 0.21
C SER A 108 -1.18 5.95 1.29
N ILE A 109 -0.11 6.70 1.53
CA ILE A 109 0.79 6.58 2.66
C ILE A 109 0.73 7.90 3.40
N SER A 110 0.50 7.84 4.71
CA SER A 110 0.48 9.02 5.56
C SER A 110 1.30 8.82 6.82
N GLY A 111 1.99 9.86 7.28
CA GLY A 111 2.73 9.88 8.54
C GLY A 111 3.95 8.95 8.58
N PHE A 112 4.47 8.48 7.44
CA PHE A 112 5.58 7.52 7.42
C PHE A 112 6.93 8.20 7.64
N HIS A 113 7.77 7.64 8.51
CA HIS A 113 9.10 8.18 8.83
C HIS A 113 10.21 7.23 8.34
N PRO A 114 10.80 7.43 7.15
CA PRO A 114 11.83 6.53 6.64
C PRO A 114 13.18 6.65 7.37
N ARG A 115 13.91 5.52 7.49
CA ARG A 115 15.24 5.39 8.12
C ARG A 115 16.40 5.76 7.21
N LEU A 116 16.31 5.45 5.90
CA LEU A 116 17.41 5.67 4.95
C LEU A 116 17.53 7.17 4.60
N ALA A 117 18.17 7.88 5.52
CA ALA A 117 18.51 9.30 5.45
C ALA A 117 19.97 9.57 5.05
N THR A 118 20.76 8.54 4.70
CA THR A 118 22.17 8.72 4.33
C THR A 118 22.37 9.18 2.89
N LEU A 119 21.39 8.94 2.00
CA LEU A 119 21.25 9.57 0.68
C LEU A 119 19.76 9.92 0.44
N PRO A 120 19.22 10.91 1.18
CA PRO A 120 17.78 11.11 1.31
C PRO A 120 17.10 11.40 -0.02
N VAL A 121 17.78 12.11 -0.91
CA VAL A 121 17.26 12.44 -2.25
C VAL A 121 17.14 11.19 -3.13
N LEU A 122 18.18 10.35 -3.18
CA LEU A 122 18.18 9.14 -4.00
C LEU A 122 17.14 8.12 -3.52
N TYR A 123 17.04 7.93 -2.20
CA TYR A 123 16.04 7.04 -1.60
C TYR A 123 14.62 7.55 -1.87
N ALA A 124 14.35 8.85 -1.66
CA ALA A 124 13.04 9.43 -1.93
C ALA A 124 12.65 9.32 -3.41
N HIS A 125 13.59 9.54 -4.34
CA HIS A 125 13.32 9.44 -5.78
C HIS A 125 13.07 8.00 -6.22
N VAL A 126 13.86 7.04 -5.74
CA VAL A 126 13.66 5.63 -6.06
C VAL A 126 12.38 5.11 -5.41
N GLN A 127 12.13 5.43 -4.15
CA GLN A 127 10.89 5.05 -3.46
C GLN A 127 9.67 5.66 -4.16
N ALA A 128 9.68 6.94 -4.51
CA ALA A 128 8.56 7.60 -5.20
C ALA A 128 8.32 6.97 -6.59
N ARG A 129 9.38 6.67 -7.35
CA ARG A 129 9.24 6.02 -8.67
C ARG A 129 8.70 4.60 -8.55
N ILE A 130 9.23 3.80 -7.63
CA ILE A 130 8.74 2.45 -7.38
C ILE A 130 7.29 2.50 -6.91
N HIS A 131 6.96 3.38 -5.96
CA HIS A 131 5.59 3.56 -5.45
C HIS A 131 4.62 3.94 -6.57
N ALA A 132 4.96 4.95 -7.39
CA ALA A 132 4.12 5.37 -8.51
C ALA A 132 3.96 4.27 -9.56
N VAL A 133 5.02 3.48 -9.85
CA VAL A 133 4.92 2.34 -10.77
C VAL A 133 4.01 1.25 -10.18
N VAL A 134 4.19 0.89 -8.92
CA VAL A 134 3.35 -0.10 -8.22
C VAL A 134 1.90 0.36 -8.23
N SER A 135 1.61 1.59 -7.80
CA SER A 135 0.25 2.15 -7.74
C SER A 135 -0.42 2.15 -9.11
N ARG A 136 0.26 2.62 -10.16
CA ARG A 136 -0.27 2.59 -11.54
C ARG A 136 -0.60 1.17 -12.01
N ARG A 137 0.31 0.21 -11.80
CA ARG A 137 0.08 -1.18 -12.23
C ARG A 137 -1.02 -1.85 -11.40
N TYR A 138 -1.06 -1.54 -10.11
CA TYR A 138 -2.07 -2.01 -9.17
C TYR A 138 -3.46 -1.57 -9.64
N PHE A 139 -3.66 -0.27 -9.89
CA PHE A 139 -4.94 0.21 -10.36
C PHE A 139 -5.34 -0.36 -11.71
N ALA A 140 -4.42 -0.33 -12.70
CA ALA A 140 -4.71 -0.86 -14.03
C ALA A 140 -5.10 -2.34 -13.99
N ARG A 141 -4.52 -3.12 -13.08
CA ARG A 141 -4.87 -4.52 -12.88
C ARG A 141 -6.21 -4.67 -12.16
N LEU A 142 -6.45 -3.91 -11.10
CA LEU A 142 -7.69 -3.96 -10.35
C LEU A 142 -8.89 -3.62 -11.23
N VAL A 143 -8.76 -2.63 -12.11
CA VAL A 143 -9.77 -2.28 -13.12
C VAL A 143 -10.03 -3.44 -14.07
N ARG A 144 -8.98 -4.07 -14.62
CA ARG A 144 -9.15 -5.23 -15.51
C ARG A 144 -9.78 -6.44 -14.83
N GLU A 145 -9.42 -6.72 -13.58
CA GLU A 145 -9.92 -7.86 -12.80
C GLU A 145 -11.33 -7.63 -12.22
N GLY A 146 -11.72 -6.37 -12.04
CA GLY A 146 -13.05 -5.98 -11.59
C GLY A 146 -14.03 -5.75 -12.74
N ALA A 147 -13.55 -5.61 -13.98
CA ALA A 147 -14.36 -5.34 -15.17
C ALA A 147 -15.12 -6.57 -15.73
N THR A 148 -14.90 -7.77 -15.18
CA THR A 148 -15.77 -8.94 -15.33
C THR A 148 -17.04 -8.81 -14.49
#